data_AF-H8I7E5-F1
#
_entry.id   AF-H8I7E5-F1
#
_cell.length_a   1.000
_cell.length_b   1.000
_cell.length_c   1.000
_cell.angle_alpha   90.00
_cell.angle_beta   90.00
_cell.angle_gamma   90.00
#
_symmetry.space_group_name_H-M   'P 1'
#
loop_
_entity.id
_entity.type
_entity.pdbx_description
1 polymer ?
#
loop_
_entity_poly.entity_id
_entity_poly.type
_entity_poly.pdbx_seq_one_letter_code
_entity_poly.pdbx_strand_id
1 'polypeptide(L)' 'MAENKSGSISLEKITDSIKQYVRILQLTRKPSMEEFLTISKVAGAGILLIGVIGFIIYLIMVLIPTAIVG' A
#
# COMPACT_ATOMS: atom_id res chain seq x y z
N MET A 1 -19.22 37.77 30.62
CA MET A 1 -18.18 37.72 29.57
C MET A 1 -17.91 36.24 29.28
N ALA A 2 -18.67 35.61 28.38
CA ALA A 2 -18.54 34.17 28.09
C ALA A 2 -17.72 33.99 26.81
N GLU A 3 -16.54 33.40 26.95
CA GLU A 3 -15.65 33.08 25.84
C GLU A 3 -16.24 31.91 25.03
N ASN A 4 -16.43 32.17 23.74
CA ASN A 4 -16.90 31.24 22.72
C ASN A 4 -15.90 30.08 22.55
N LYS A 5 -16.24 28.92 23.10
CA LYS A 5 -15.47 27.65 23.01
C LYS A 5 -16.12 26.66 22.03
N SER A 6 -16.73 27.14 20.93
CA SER A 6 -17.48 26.30 19.99
C SER A 6 -16.71 25.90 18.71
N GLY A 7 -15.48 26.38 18.51
CA GLY A 7 -14.68 26.12 17.30
C GLY A 7 -13.35 25.38 17.51
N SER A 8 -12.90 25.14 18.74
CA SER A 8 -11.56 24.61 19.04
C SER A 8 -11.49 23.08 19.19
N ILE A 9 -12.61 22.41 19.47
CA ILE A 9 -12.62 21.00 19.89
C ILE A 9 -12.24 20.04 18.74
N SER A 10 -12.50 20.39 17.48
CA SER A 10 -12.18 19.55 16.31
C SER A 10 -10.73 19.71 15.82
N LEU A 11 -10.21 20.94 15.85
CA LEU A 11 -8.86 21.27 15.36
C LEU A 11 -7.78 20.81 16.35
N GLU A 12 -8.08 20.91 17.64
CA GLU A 12 -7.22 20.40 18.73
C GLU A 12 -7.11 18.88 18.65
N LYS A 13 -8.23 18.16 18.48
CA LYS A 13 -8.24 16.69 18.31
C LYS A 13 -7.48 16.21 17.07
N ILE A 14 -7.60 16.89 15.94
CA ILE A 14 -6.88 16.53 14.70
C ILE A 14 -5.38 16.75 14.89
N THR A 15 -5.00 17.89 15.48
CA THR A 15 -3.60 18.21 15.75
C THR A 15 -2.96 17.20 16.69
N ASP A 16 -3.68 16.79 17.74
CA ASP A 16 -3.22 15.76 18.67
C ASP A 16 -3.10 14.39 18.00
N SER A 17 -4.04 14.04 17.12
CA SER A 17 -3.99 12.79 16.36
C SER A 17 -2.78 12.74 15.41
N ILE A 18 -2.49 13.84 14.71
CA ILE A 18 -1.31 13.96 13.84
C ILE A 18 -0.01 13.82 14.67
N LYS A 19 0.07 14.50 15.82
CA LYS A 19 1.24 14.37 16.73
C LYS A 19 1.43 12.93 17.21
N GLN A 20 0.34 12.22 17.53
CA GLN A 20 0.39 10.81 17.91
C GLN A 20 0.91 9.93 16.77
N TYR A 21 0.41 10.11 15.53
CA TYR A 21 0.91 9.35 14.37
C TYR A 21 2.38 9.62 14.07
N VAL A 22 2.83 10.88 14.13
CA VAL A 22 4.24 11.23 13.94
C VAL A 22 5.12 10.54 14.98
N ARG A 23 4.69 10.52 16.25
CA ARG A 23 5.42 9.81 17.31
C ARG A 23 5.49 8.31 17.04
N ILE A 24 4.40 7.69 16.59
CA ILE A 24 4.39 6.26 16.23
C ILE A 24 5.38 5.99 15.09
N LEU A 25 5.34 6.79 14.01
CA LEU A 25 6.26 6.66 12.88
C LEU A 25 7.74 6.82 13.30
N GLN A 26 8.02 7.74 14.22
CA GLN A 26 9.37 7.92 14.78
C GLN A 26 9.80 6.77 15.70
N LEU A 27 8.85 6.13 16.39
CA LEU A 27 9.11 4.94 17.22
C LEU A 27 9.30 3.68 16.36
N THR A 28 8.74 3.63 15.15
CA THR A 28 8.95 2.51 14.25
C THR A 28 10.38 2.48 13.72
N ARG A 29 10.96 1.27 13.66
CA ARG A 29 12.29 1.05 13.07
C ARG A 29 12.20 1.21 11.56
N LYS A 30 12.93 2.18 10.99
CA LYS A 30 13.15 2.25 9.54
C LYS A 30 13.87 0.98 9.09
N PRO A 31 13.34 0.21 8.13
CA PRO A 31 13.99 -1.02 7.67
C PRO A 31 15.35 -0.71 7.06
N SER A 32 16.31 -1.63 7.24
CA SER A 32 17.59 -1.54 6.53
C SER A 32 17.38 -1.82 5.04
N MET A 33 18.32 -1.37 4.20
CA MET A 33 18.24 -1.64 2.75
C MET A 33 18.29 -3.15 2.45
N GLU A 34 19.00 -3.93 3.27
CA GLU A 34 19.09 -5.38 3.12
C GLU A 34 17.76 -6.09 3.45
N GLU A 35 17.11 -5.69 4.55
CA GLU A 35 15.78 -6.18 4.93
C GLU A 35 14.75 -5.84 3.84
N PHE A 36 14.78 -4.60 3.34
CA PHE A 36 13.89 -4.14 2.28
C PHE A 36 14.08 -4.95 0.99
N LEU A 37 15.32 -5.15 0.56
CA LEU A 37 15.62 -5.90 -0.67
C LEU A 37 15.22 -7.37 -0.54
N THR A 38 15.39 -7.98 0.63
CA THR A 38 15.00 -9.37 0.87
C THR A 38 13.50 -9.54 0.70
N ILE A 39 12.71 -8.69 1.34
CA ILE A 39 11.24 -8.70 1.24
C ILE A 39 10.80 -8.39 -0.19
N SER A 40 11.41 -7.39 -0.83
CA SER A 40 11.09 -6.98 -2.20
C SER A 40 11.37 -8.07 -3.22
N LYS A 41 12.44 -8.84 -3.06
CA LYS A 41 12.76 -9.99 -3.93
C LYS A 41 11.71 -11.08 -3.82
N VAL A 42 11.30 -11.43 -2.59
CA VAL A 42 10.28 -12.46 -2.36
C VAL A 42 8.92 -12.01 -2.88
N ALA A 43 8.52 -10.77 -2.58
CA ALA A 43 7.28 -10.18 -3.08
C ALA A 43 7.26 -10.10 -4.61
N GLY A 44 8.37 -9.64 -5.22
CA GLY A 44 8.52 -9.56 -6.66
C GLY A 44 8.45 -10.93 -7.33
N ALA A 45 9.08 -11.96 -6.75
CA ALA A 45 8.99 -13.33 -7.24
C ALA A 45 7.54 -13.86 -7.19
N GLY A 46 6.80 -13.58 -6.12
CA GLY A 46 5.39 -13.96 -5.99
C GLY A 46 4.49 -13.27 -7.02
N ILE A 47 4.64 -11.95 -7.20
CA ILE A 47 3.89 -11.19 -8.20
C ILE A 47 4.17 -11.70 -9.61
N LEU A 48 5.45 -11.95 -9.93
CA LEU A 48 5.84 -12.45 -11.25
C LEU A 48 5.26 -13.85 -11.50
N LEU A 49 5.32 -14.75 -10.50
CA LEU A 49 4.74 -16.09 -10.64
C LEU A 49 3.24 -16.04 -10.92
N ILE A 50 2.48 -15.29 -10.13
CA ILE A 50 1.03 -15.16 -10.31
C ILE A 50 0.71 -14.47 -11.64
N GLY A 51 1.48 -13.44 -12.00
CA GLY A 51 1.35 -12.73 -13.27
C GLY A 51 1.58 -13.65 -14.47
N VAL A 52 2.60 -14.52 -14.42
CA VAL A 52 2.87 -15.50 -15.48
C VAL A 52 1.75 -16.53 -15.58
N ILE A 53 1.24 -17.03 -14.45
CA ILE A 53 0.12 -17.99 -14.46
C ILE A 53 -1.12 -17.35 -15.08
N GLY A 54 -1.49 -16.14 -14.64
CA GLY A 54 -2.61 -15.40 -15.21
C GLY A 54 -2.41 -15.08 -16.69
N PHE A 55 -1.18 -14.74 -17.09
CA PHE A 55 -0.82 -14.49 -18.48
C PHE A 55 -0.96 -15.74 -19.34
N ILE A 56 -0.50 -16.91 -18.87
CA ILE A 56 -0.67 -18.19 -19.59
C ILE A 56 -2.16 -18.50 -19.78
N ILE A 57 -2.99 -18.30 -18.76
CA ILE A 57 -4.44 -18.49 -18.85
C ILE A 57 -5.03 -17.55 -19.92
N TYR A 58 -4.63 -16.27 -19.91
CA TYR A 58 -5.07 -15.29 -20.91
C TYR A 58 -4.64 -15.69 -22.34
N LEU A 59 -3.39 -16.14 -22.51
CA LEU A 59 -2.89 -16.58 -23.82
C LEU A 59 -3.74 -17.72 -24.37
N ILE A 60 -4.05 -18.72 -23.55
CA ILE A 60 -4.80 -19.91 -23.98
C ILE A 60 -6.28 -19.59 -24.21
N MET A 61 -6.91 -18.82 -23.32
CA MET A 61 -8.36 -18.64 -23.32
C MET A 61 -8.83 -17.48 -24.19
N VAL A 62 -7.99 -16.46 -24.38
CA VAL A 62 -8.36 -15.26 -25.13
C VAL A 62 -7.52 -15.13 -26.38
N LEU A 63 -6.20 -15.02 -26.25
CA LEU A 63 -5.34 -14.68 -27.39
C LEU A 63 -5.39 -15.75 -28.49
N ILE A 64 -5.27 -17.04 -28.13
CA ILE A 64 -5.34 -18.13 -29.10
C ILE A 64 -6.71 -18.12 -29.80
N PRO A 65 -7.86 -18.30 -29.12
CA PRO A 65 -9.18 -18.27 -29.76
C PRO A 65 -9.42 -17.05 -30.63
N THR A 66 -9.06 -15.85 -30.16
CA THR A 66 -9.22 -14.62 -30.95
C THR A 66 -8.34 -14.61 -32.20
N ALA A 67 -7.14 -15.19 -32.17
CA ALA A 67 -6.25 -15.26 -33.32
C ALA A 67 -6.64 -16.32 -34.37
N ILE A 68 -7.34 -17.40 -33.97
CA ILE A 68 -7.81 -18.46 -34.88
C ILE A 68 -9.25 -18.26 -35.37
N VAL A 69 -10.12 -17.62 -34.60
CA VAL A 69 -11.55 -17.43 -34.93
C VAL A 69 -11.85 -16.01 -35.44
N GLY A 70 -10.93 -15.06 -35.23
CA GLY A 70 -10.99 -13.69 -35.75
C GLY A 70 -10.54 -13.57 -37.20
#